data_AF-A0A2J7PTD9-F1
#
_entry.id   AF-A0A2J7PTD9-F1
#
_cell.length_a   1.000
_cell.length_b   1.000
_cell.length_c   1.000
_cell.angle_alpha   90.00
_cell.angle_beta   90.00
_cell.angle_gamma   90.00
#
_symmetry.space_group_name_H-M   'P 1'
#
loop_
_entity.id
_entity.type
_entity.pdbx_description
1 polymer ?
#
loop_
_entity_poly.entity_id
_entity_poly.type
_entity_poly.pdbx_seq_one_letter_code
_entity_poly.pdbx_strand_id
1 'polypeptide(L)'
;MWQPRRLTTLWALTACYRNSFTFYTHLSPLIRVTSPAYIIQIYLLTVTNTVTTTKWSCDKCRTERIRVLEEELQSALHQIDELKARNRELEEQVQRAGAGKSDAVVTQKDTKCLVMGDSILRNVGAEHPDLMVECFPGIRAEQLHRVIEKRELGNPETLIIHVGTNDLRSTRNLDFLMGEVYALVTTAKSKCPNCRLVLSGVLRRRDVSWRRIGALNDRFEWIANALGITFVDPNIWIEERDFGRDGIHLNGSGRSRLEQLYARVGGLDSGGSTGLKE
;
A
#
# COMPACT_ATOMS: atom_id res chain seq x y z
N MET A 1 -11.12 -4.26 46.00
CA MET A 1 -9.69 -4.46 46.31
C MET A 1 -9.03 -4.99 45.05
N TRP A 2 -8.30 -4.12 44.37
CA TRP A 2 -7.72 -4.33 43.04
C TRP A 2 -6.20 -4.44 43.21
N GLN A 3 -5.58 -5.51 42.71
CA GLN A 3 -4.26 -5.46 42.05
C GLN A 3 -3.93 -6.81 41.34
N PRO A 4 -3.04 -6.79 40.33
CA PRO A 4 -3.11 -7.67 39.16
C PRO A 4 -1.87 -8.56 38.99
N ARG A 5 -2.02 -9.78 38.47
CA ARG A 5 -0.90 -10.56 37.89
C ARG A 5 -1.40 -11.50 36.80
N ARG A 6 -1.16 -11.15 35.53
CA ARG A 6 -0.94 -12.03 34.36
C ARG A 6 -0.75 -11.16 33.10
N LEU A 7 0.38 -10.45 33.05
CA LEU A 7 0.83 -9.66 31.90
C LEU A 7 2.33 -9.90 31.61
N THR A 8 2.83 -11.10 31.90
CA THR A 8 4.26 -11.46 31.73
C THR A 8 4.53 -12.54 30.70
N THR A 9 3.51 -13.15 30.08
CA THR A 9 3.74 -14.25 29.11
C THR A 9 3.89 -13.79 27.66
N LEU A 10 3.57 -12.53 27.33
CA LEU A 10 3.66 -12.02 25.95
C LEU A 10 5.05 -11.48 25.58
N TRP A 11 5.97 -11.29 26.55
CA TRP A 11 7.33 -10.80 26.31
C TRP A 11 8.37 -11.91 26.13
N ALA A 12 8.03 -13.16 26.44
CA ALA A 12 8.96 -14.29 26.27
C ALA A 12 9.00 -14.84 24.83
N LEU A 13 7.94 -14.62 24.03
CA LEU A 13 7.87 -15.09 22.65
C LEU A 13 8.63 -14.21 21.65
N THR A 14 8.88 -12.94 21.98
CA THR A 14 9.62 -12.02 21.11
C THR A 14 11.14 -12.16 21.25
N ALA A 15 11.65 -12.83 22.30
CA ALA A 15 13.08 -13.03 22.52
C ALA A 15 13.64 -14.29 21.83
N CYS A 16 12.80 -15.26 21.47
CA CYS A 16 13.26 -16.49 20.80
C CYS A 16 13.34 -16.35 19.26
N TYR A 17 12.67 -15.36 18.68
CA TYR A 17 12.67 -15.13 17.23
C TYR A 17 13.92 -14.39 16.69
N ARG A 18 14.86 -14.03 17.58
CA ARG A 18 16.02 -13.19 17.22
C ARG A 18 17.29 -13.95 16.84
N ASN A 19 17.27 -15.29 16.85
CA ASN A 19 18.49 -16.11 16.67
C ASN A 19 18.49 -17.08 15.47
N SER A 20 17.48 -17.04 14.58
CA SER A 20 17.41 -17.99 13.45
C SER A 20 17.61 -17.36 12.06
N PHE A 21 18.06 -16.10 11.98
CA PHE A 21 18.28 -15.40 10.69
C PHE A 21 19.75 -15.18 10.34
N THR A 22 20.66 -16.01 10.88
CA THR A 22 22.11 -15.96 10.60
C THR A 22 22.66 -17.20 9.89
N PHE A 23 21.81 -18.04 9.30
CA PHE A 23 22.26 -19.12 8.43
C PHE A 23 21.32 -19.24 7.24
N TYR A 24 21.60 -18.49 6.17
CA TYR A 24 21.37 -18.87 4.76
C TYR A 24 21.88 -17.75 3.84
N THR A 25 23.11 -17.28 4.08
CA THR A 25 23.93 -16.68 3.03
C THR A 25 24.80 -17.79 2.47
N HIS A 26 24.30 -18.50 1.45
CA HIS A 26 25.06 -19.23 0.42
C HIS A 26 24.14 -20.21 -0.30
N LEU A 27 23.26 -19.68 -1.15
CA LEU A 27 22.74 -20.42 -2.32
C LEU A 27 22.85 -19.48 -3.52
N SER A 28 23.48 -20.00 -4.57
CA SER A 28 23.92 -19.31 -5.78
C SER A 28 22.78 -18.60 -6.56
N PRO A 29 23.12 -17.60 -7.39
CA PRO A 29 22.15 -16.68 -7.98
C PRO A 29 21.66 -17.23 -9.32
N LEU A 30 20.65 -18.12 -9.34
CA LEU A 30 20.08 -18.60 -10.61
C LEU A 30 18.70 -19.26 -10.43
N ILE A 31 17.74 -18.58 -9.80
CA ILE A 31 16.31 -18.92 -9.98
C ILE A 31 15.51 -17.63 -10.03
N ARG A 32 15.15 -17.19 -11.26
CA ARG A 32 14.03 -16.25 -11.45
C ARG A 32 12.75 -17.01 -11.16
N VAL A 33 12.12 -16.74 -10.01
CA VAL A 33 10.83 -17.35 -9.65
C VAL A 33 9.72 -16.47 -10.23
N THR A 34 9.17 -16.87 -11.39
CA THR A 34 8.08 -16.14 -12.09
C THR A 34 6.75 -16.89 -12.06
N SER A 35 6.58 -17.87 -11.16
CA SER A 35 5.36 -18.69 -11.10
C SER A 35 4.69 -18.64 -9.72
N PRO A 36 3.39 -18.28 -9.62
CA PRO A 36 2.60 -18.35 -8.39
C PRO A 36 2.61 -19.73 -7.72
N ALA A 37 2.82 -20.81 -8.50
CA ALA A 37 2.90 -22.18 -7.99
C ALA A 37 4.08 -22.39 -7.02
N TYR A 38 5.19 -21.66 -7.21
CA TYR A 38 6.36 -21.77 -6.34
C TYR A 38 6.18 -21.09 -4.97
N ILE A 39 5.38 -20.03 -4.90
CA ILE A 39 5.07 -19.36 -3.63
C ILE A 39 4.18 -20.25 -2.76
N ILE A 40 3.21 -20.95 -3.37
CA ILE A 40 2.37 -21.93 -2.70
C ILE A 40 3.21 -23.12 -2.21
N GLN A 41 4.19 -23.57 -3.00
CA GLN A 41 5.12 -24.64 -2.61
C GLN A 41 5.97 -24.24 -1.38
N ILE A 42 6.47 -23.01 -1.33
CA ILE A 42 7.26 -22.50 -0.19
C ILE A 42 6.38 -22.37 1.07
N TYR A 43 5.14 -21.90 0.94
CA TYR A 43 4.19 -21.82 2.06
C TYR A 43 3.77 -23.20 2.58
N LEU A 44 3.55 -24.18 1.69
CA LEU A 44 3.31 -25.57 2.08
C LEU A 44 4.53 -26.20 2.76
N LEU A 45 5.74 -25.88 2.32
CA LEU A 45 6.99 -26.34 2.96
C LEU A 45 7.23 -25.72 4.34
N THR A 46 6.85 -24.47 4.59
CA THR A 46 6.94 -23.88 5.93
C THR A 46 5.86 -24.39 6.88
N VAL A 47 4.62 -24.59 6.42
CA VAL A 47 3.55 -25.18 7.24
C VAL A 47 3.82 -26.66 7.56
N THR A 48 4.38 -27.43 6.63
CA THR A 48 4.79 -28.83 6.90
C THR A 48 6.02 -28.92 7.82
N ASN A 49 6.93 -27.94 7.80
CA ASN A 49 8.07 -27.88 8.72
C ASN A 49 7.70 -27.43 10.15
N THR A 50 6.68 -26.59 10.33
CA THR A 50 6.22 -26.21 11.69
C THR A 50 5.49 -27.36 12.40
N VAL A 51 4.85 -28.26 11.64
CA VAL A 51 4.20 -29.47 12.19
C VAL A 51 5.23 -30.54 12.58
N THR A 52 6.42 -30.55 11.98
CA THR A 52 7.44 -31.60 12.19
C THR A 52 8.55 -31.24 13.18
N THR A 53 8.69 -29.98 13.58
CA THR A 53 9.77 -29.52 14.48
C THR A 53 9.37 -29.39 15.95
N THR A 54 8.09 -29.55 16.27
CA THR A 54 7.67 -29.77 17.66
C THR A 54 7.78 -31.26 17.95
N LYS A 55 8.65 -31.64 18.89
CA LYS A 55 8.85 -33.03 19.31
C LYS A 55 7.63 -33.46 20.12
N TRP A 56 6.57 -33.94 19.47
CA TRP A 56 5.37 -34.44 20.13
C TRP A 56 5.72 -35.75 20.83
N SER A 57 5.68 -35.74 22.16
CA SER A 57 6.12 -36.87 22.98
C SER A 57 5.16 -38.06 23.04
N CYS A 58 3.99 -37.99 22.38
CA CYS A 58 3.04 -39.09 22.29
C CYS A 58 2.01 -38.87 21.16
N ASP A 59 1.72 -39.92 20.39
CA ASP A 59 0.70 -39.89 19.31
C ASP A 59 -0.68 -39.46 19.81
N LYS A 60 -1.04 -39.80 21.05
CA LYS A 60 -2.31 -39.40 21.65
C LYS A 60 -2.43 -37.87 21.79
N CYS A 61 -1.34 -37.19 22.14
CA CYS A 61 -1.31 -35.72 22.26
C CYS A 61 -1.40 -35.02 20.90
N ARG A 62 -0.81 -35.64 19.87
CA ARG A 62 -0.90 -35.15 18.49
C ARG A 62 -2.34 -35.26 17.96
N THR A 63 -2.98 -36.41 18.13
CA THR A 63 -4.36 -36.63 17.67
C THR A 63 -5.36 -35.72 18.37
N GLU A 64 -5.23 -35.55 19.68
CA GLU A 64 -6.13 -34.66 20.43
C GLU A 64 -5.98 -33.20 20.00
N ARG A 65 -4.76 -32.75 19.69
CA ARG A 65 -4.54 -31.38 19.21
C ARG A 65 -5.08 -31.15 17.81
N ILE A 66 -4.97 -32.14 16.92
CA ILE A 66 -5.58 -32.08 15.58
C ILE A 66 -7.09 -31.96 15.71
N ARG A 67 -7.72 -32.76 16.58
CA ARG A 67 -9.16 -32.67 16.85
C ARG A 67 -9.59 -31.29 17.34
N VAL A 68 -8.84 -30.69 18.27
CA VAL A 68 -9.11 -29.33 18.76
C VAL A 68 -8.98 -28.30 17.64
N LEU A 69 -7.97 -28.41 16.77
CA LEU A 69 -7.80 -27.49 15.63
C LEU A 69 -8.91 -27.66 14.57
N GLU A 70 -9.40 -28.88 14.35
CA GLU A 70 -10.53 -29.15 13.48
C GLU A 70 -11.82 -28.54 14.03
N GLU A 71 -12.06 -28.65 15.34
CA GLU A 71 -13.19 -28.02 16.02
C GLU A 71 -13.10 -26.47 15.96
N GLU A 72 -11.92 -25.90 16.19
CA GLU A 72 -11.67 -24.45 16.05
C GLU A 72 -11.89 -23.98 14.60
N LEU A 73 -11.44 -24.75 13.60
CA LEU A 73 -11.64 -24.44 12.19
C LEU A 73 -13.13 -24.49 11.81
N GLN A 74 -13.87 -25.50 12.26
CA GLN A 74 -15.31 -25.61 12.04
C GLN A 74 -16.06 -24.44 12.69
N SER A 75 -15.68 -24.05 13.91
CA SER A 75 -16.25 -22.88 14.58
C SER A 75 -15.99 -21.59 13.80
N ALA A 76 -14.77 -21.39 13.30
CA ALA A 76 -14.41 -20.22 12.50
C ALA A 76 -15.18 -20.16 11.17
N LEU A 77 -15.37 -21.30 10.50
CA LEU A 77 -16.17 -21.38 9.28
C LEU A 77 -17.64 -21.02 9.54
N HIS A 78 -18.20 -21.49 10.65
CA HIS A 78 -19.57 -21.13 11.04
C HIS A 78 -19.72 -19.62 11.30
N GLN A 79 -18.76 -19.00 11.97
CA GLN A 79 -18.75 -17.55 12.20
C GLN A 79 -18.67 -16.75 10.90
N ILE A 80 -17.90 -17.21 9.91
CA ILE A 80 -17.82 -16.58 8.59
C ILE A 80 -19.18 -16.62 7.88
N ASP A 81 -19.88 -17.75 7.95
CA ASP A 81 -21.19 -17.90 7.31
C ASP A 81 -22.26 -17.03 8.00
N GLU A 82 -22.23 -16.92 9.32
CA GLU A 82 -23.11 -16.01 10.08
C GLU A 82 -22.83 -14.54 9.69
N LEU A 83 -21.56 -14.13 9.64
CA LEU A 83 -21.18 -12.78 9.23
C LEU A 83 -21.59 -12.47 7.79
N LYS A 84 -21.47 -13.43 6.88
CA LYS A 84 -21.95 -13.28 5.49
C LYS A 84 -23.47 -13.13 5.43
N ALA A 85 -24.21 -13.88 6.25
CA ALA A 85 -25.66 -13.72 6.33
C ALA A 85 -26.04 -12.33 6.85
N ARG A 86 -25.37 -11.85 7.90
CA ARG A 86 -25.59 -10.53 8.49
C ARG A 86 -25.23 -9.38 7.55
N ASN A 87 -24.16 -9.53 6.76
CA ASN A 87 -23.79 -8.54 5.74
C ASN A 87 -24.84 -8.46 4.63
N ARG A 88 -25.37 -9.60 4.16
CA ARG A 88 -26.48 -9.59 3.18
C ARG A 88 -27.73 -8.91 3.73
N GLU A 89 -28.08 -9.17 4.99
CA GLU A 89 -29.23 -8.52 5.63
C GLU A 89 -29.03 -7.00 5.77
N LEU A 90 -27.83 -6.56 6.16
CA LEU A 90 -27.48 -5.14 6.24
C LEU A 90 -27.50 -4.45 4.87
N GLU A 91 -26.99 -5.11 3.83
CA GLU A 91 -27.07 -4.63 2.44
C GLU A 91 -28.53 -4.44 2.00
N GLU A 92 -29.41 -5.39 2.29
CA GLU A 92 -30.85 -5.27 2.02
C GLU A 92 -31.52 -4.16 2.84
N GLN A 93 -31.11 -3.97 4.10
CA GLN A 93 -31.62 -2.89 4.95
C GLN A 93 -31.19 -1.51 4.44
N VAL A 94 -29.95 -1.36 3.97
CA VAL A 94 -29.45 -0.13 3.33
C VAL A 94 -30.20 0.14 2.03
N GLN A 95 -30.46 -0.90 1.23
CA GLN A 95 -31.21 -0.78 -0.02
C GLN A 95 -32.68 -0.39 0.23
N ARG A 96 -33.31 -0.94 1.28
CA ARG A 96 -34.67 -0.55 1.71
C ARG A 96 -34.74 0.86 2.30
N ALA A 97 -33.70 1.30 3.01
CA ALA A 97 -33.62 2.66 3.56
C ALA A 97 -33.30 3.73 2.49
N GLY A 98 -32.78 3.32 1.33
CA GLY A 98 -32.43 4.21 0.21
C GLY A 98 -33.60 4.66 -0.68
N ALA A 99 -34.79 4.06 -0.57
CA ALA A 99 -35.93 4.33 -1.46
C ALA A 99 -36.65 5.68 -1.24
N GLY A 100 -36.04 6.64 -0.54
CA GLY A 100 -36.67 7.89 -0.12
C GLY A 100 -35.82 9.15 -0.26
N LYS A 101 -34.70 9.12 -0.99
CA LYS A 101 -34.00 10.35 -1.41
C LYS A 101 -33.68 10.27 -2.88
N SER A 102 -34.42 11.09 -3.62
CA SER A 102 -34.17 11.53 -4.99
C SER A 102 -32.70 11.46 -5.38
N ASP A 103 -32.43 10.69 -6.44
CA ASP A 103 -31.22 10.75 -7.23
C ASP A 103 -31.04 12.18 -7.75
N ALA A 104 -30.42 13.04 -6.93
CA ALA A 104 -29.45 13.94 -7.49
C ALA A 104 -28.29 13.04 -7.92
N VAL A 105 -28.37 12.55 -9.16
CA VAL A 105 -27.21 12.09 -9.90
C VAL A 105 -26.24 13.26 -9.88
N VAL A 106 -25.41 13.32 -8.84
CA VAL A 106 -24.11 13.93 -8.94
C VAL A 106 -23.47 13.12 -10.04
N THR A 107 -23.43 13.69 -11.25
CA THR A 107 -22.53 13.25 -12.30
C THR A 107 -21.16 13.13 -11.63
N GLN A 108 -20.82 11.92 -11.19
CA GLN A 108 -19.47 11.59 -10.79
C GLN A 108 -18.67 11.85 -12.06
N LYS A 109 -17.93 12.94 -12.05
CA LYS A 109 -16.97 13.23 -13.11
C LYS A 109 -16.07 12.01 -13.13
N ASP A 110 -16.16 11.19 -14.18
CA ASP A 110 -15.29 10.03 -14.38
C ASP A 110 -13.86 10.54 -14.35
N THR A 111 -13.25 10.42 -13.16
CA THR A 111 -11.96 11.03 -12.90
C THR A 111 -10.92 10.09 -13.47
N LYS A 112 -10.38 10.41 -14.64
CA LYS A 112 -9.38 9.56 -15.29
C LYS A 112 -8.18 9.29 -14.39
N CYS A 113 -7.64 10.33 -13.75
CA CYS A 113 -6.47 10.18 -12.89
C CYS A 113 -6.67 10.88 -11.54
N LEU A 114 -6.57 10.11 -10.46
CA LEU A 114 -6.54 10.59 -9.08
C LEU A 114 -5.11 10.54 -8.54
N VAL A 115 -4.60 11.67 -8.03
CA VAL A 115 -3.30 11.75 -7.36
C VAL A 115 -3.53 12.05 -5.89
N MET A 116 -2.99 11.24 -4.99
CA MET A 116 -3.10 11.41 -3.55
C MET A 116 -1.73 11.52 -2.91
N GLY A 117 -1.56 12.44 -1.97
CA GLY A 117 -0.26 12.60 -1.35
C GLY A 117 -0.10 13.79 -0.43
N ASP A 118 1.16 14.12 -0.16
CA ASP A 118 1.55 15.16 0.78
C ASP A 118 1.63 16.57 0.16
N SER A 119 2.27 17.51 0.89
CA SER A 119 2.37 18.91 0.49
C SER A 119 3.15 19.15 -0.81
N ILE A 120 3.92 18.18 -1.32
CA ILE A 120 4.56 18.27 -2.63
C ILE A 120 3.51 18.44 -3.74
N LEU A 121 2.33 17.84 -3.57
CA LEU A 121 1.24 17.90 -4.54
C LEU A 121 0.45 19.21 -4.49
N ARG A 122 0.79 20.14 -3.60
CA ARG A 122 0.06 21.40 -3.48
C ARG A 122 0.15 22.18 -4.80
N ASN A 123 -1.01 22.48 -5.38
CA ASN A 123 -1.15 23.18 -6.66
C ASN A 123 -0.51 22.42 -7.85
N VAL A 124 -0.38 21.10 -7.76
CA VAL A 124 -0.19 20.20 -8.90
C VAL A 124 -1.59 19.84 -9.43
N GLY A 125 -1.78 19.81 -10.75
CA GLY A 125 -3.07 19.52 -11.39
C GLY A 125 -3.98 20.74 -11.54
N ALA A 126 -3.45 21.96 -11.31
CA ALA A 126 -4.23 23.18 -11.48
C ALA A 126 -4.52 23.48 -12.97
N GLU A 127 -3.71 22.94 -13.88
CA GLU A 127 -3.78 23.19 -15.32
C GLU A 127 -4.37 22.01 -16.10
N HIS A 128 -4.60 20.85 -15.45
CA HIS A 128 -5.07 19.62 -16.10
C HIS A 128 -6.43 19.12 -15.54
N PRO A 129 -7.56 19.35 -16.25
CA PRO A 129 -8.92 19.13 -15.71
C PRO A 129 -9.29 17.66 -15.43
N ASP A 130 -8.58 16.72 -16.07
CA ASP A 130 -8.74 15.27 -15.90
C ASP A 130 -7.80 14.68 -14.82
N LEU A 131 -6.94 15.52 -14.21
CA LEU A 131 -6.01 15.14 -13.14
C LEU A 131 -6.54 15.68 -11.81
N MET A 132 -7.28 14.86 -11.05
CA MET A 132 -7.76 15.23 -9.73
C MET A 132 -6.66 15.05 -8.70
N VAL A 133 -6.29 16.11 -8.00
CA VAL A 133 -5.23 16.07 -6.98
C VAL A 133 -5.81 16.29 -5.59
N GLU A 134 -5.56 15.32 -4.72
CA GLU A 134 -5.90 15.37 -3.30
C GLU A 134 -4.64 15.49 -2.45
N CYS A 135 -4.39 16.73 -2.03
CA CYS A 135 -3.24 17.11 -1.24
C CYS A 135 -3.58 17.10 0.25
N PHE A 136 -2.82 16.34 1.03
CA PHE A 136 -2.90 16.28 2.49
C PHE A 136 -1.59 16.79 3.09
N PRO A 137 -1.47 18.10 3.36
CA PRO A 137 -0.21 18.67 3.83
C PRO A 137 0.30 18.02 5.11
N GLY A 138 1.59 17.65 5.12
CA GLY A 138 2.23 17.03 6.29
C GLY A 138 1.87 15.56 6.51
N ILE A 139 1.06 14.94 5.64
CA ILE A 139 0.65 13.55 5.80
C ILE A 139 1.83 12.60 5.68
N ARG A 140 1.77 11.53 6.47
CA ARG A 140 2.69 10.40 6.50
C ARG A 140 2.05 9.17 5.86
N ALA A 141 2.86 8.17 5.50
CA ALA A 141 2.38 6.94 4.88
C ALA A 141 1.25 6.26 5.70
N GLU A 142 1.46 6.07 7.00
CA GLU A 142 0.46 5.50 7.92
C GLU A 142 -0.86 6.30 7.94
N GLN A 143 -0.76 7.64 7.91
CA GLN A 143 -1.93 8.51 7.96
C GLN A 143 -2.71 8.47 6.64
N LEU A 144 -2.00 8.47 5.51
CA LEU A 144 -2.61 8.33 4.19
C LEU A 144 -3.29 6.96 4.04
N HIS A 145 -2.72 5.92 4.64
CA HIS A 145 -3.32 4.58 4.69
C HIS A 145 -4.70 4.62 5.35
N ARG A 146 -4.81 5.26 6.52
CA ARG A 146 -6.10 5.45 7.21
C ARG A 146 -7.10 6.26 6.40
N VAL A 147 -6.63 7.25 5.64
CA VAL A 147 -7.49 8.04 4.74
C VAL A 147 -8.08 7.13 3.65
N ILE A 148 -7.24 6.36 2.95
CA ILE A 148 -7.68 5.43 1.91
C ILE A 148 -8.59 4.35 2.50
N GLU A 149 -8.26 3.80 3.66
CA GLU A 149 -9.04 2.75 4.32
C GLU A 149 -10.47 3.21 4.66
N LYS A 150 -10.66 4.46 5.08
CA LYS A 150 -11.95 4.95 5.57
C LYS A 150 -12.86 5.55 4.50
N ARG A 151 -12.35 5.81 3.30
CA ARG A 151 -13.09 6.51 2.25
C ARG A 151 -13.28 5.68 1.01
N GLU A 152 -14.31 6.00 0.24
CA GLU A 152 -14.46 5.53 -1.13
C GLU A 152 -13.55 6.35 -2.05
N LEU A 153 -12.80 5.69 -2.92
CA LEU A 153 -11.90 6.34 -3.88
C LEU A 153 -12.60 6.73 -5.18
N GLY A 154 -13.89 6.37 -5.33
CA GLY A 154 -14.57 6.36 -6.62
C GLY A 154 -14.00 5.28 -7.55
N ASN A 155 -14.13 5.48 -8.86
CA ASN A 155 -13.62 4.57 -9.89
C ASN A 155 -12.62 5.26 -10.83
N PRO A 156 -11.46 5.74 -10.33
CA PRO A 156 -10.48 6.35 -11.22
C PRO A 156 -9.83 5.30 -12.14
N GLU A 157 -9.50 5.67 -13.38
CA GLU A 157 -8.74 4.78 -14.28
C GLU A 157 -7.32 4.59 -13.76
N THR A 158 -6.72 5.64 -13.19
CA THR A 158 -5.38 5.62 -12.60
C THR A 158 -5.36 6.28 -11.21
N LEU A 159 -4.70 5.62 -10.25
CA LEU A 159 -4.44 6.15 -8.92
C LEU A 159 -2.93 6.29 -8.72
N ILE A 160 -2.47 7.52 -8.51
CA ILE A 160 -1.08 7.85 -8.22
C ILE A 160 -0.94 8.20 -6.74
N ILE A 161 -0.06 7.50 -6.03
CA ILE A 161 0.24 7.73 -4.61
C ILE A 161 1.63 8.36 -4.50
N HIS A 162 1.72 9.55 -3.90
CA HIS A 162 2.98 10.23 -3.61
C HIS A 162 3.08 10.56 -2.11
N VAL A 163 3.87 9.79 -1.37
CA VAL A 163 4.00 9.94 0.09
C VAL A 163 5.38 9.50 0.56
N GLY A 164 5.72 9.77 1.83
CA GLY A 164 6.98 9.37 2.45
C GLY A 164 7.95 10.52 2.69
N THR A 165 7.70 11.68 2.07
CA THR A 165 8.51 12.91 2.22
C THR A 165 8.57 13.35 3.69
N ASN A 166 7.45 13.28 4.41
CA ASN A 166 7.39 13.65 5.84
C ASN A 166 7.95 12.56 6.77
N ASP A 167 7.99 11.31 6.31
CA ASP A 167 8.49 10.16 7.08
C ASP A 167 10.02 10.11 7.09
N LEU A 168 10.67 10.55 6.01
CA LEU A 168 12.13 10.58 5.86
C LEU A 168 12.86 11.25 7.03
N ARG A 169 12.27 12.30 7.61
CA ARG A 169 12.88 13.09 8.69
C ARG A 169 12.81 12.39 10.04
N SER A 170 11.70 11.71 10.33
CA SER A 170 11.43 11.14 11.66
C SER A 170 11.81 9.68 11.77
N THR A 171 11.73 8.94 10.67
CA THR A 171 11.91 7.50 10.69
C THR A 171 13.39 7.22 10.54
N ARG A 172 14.03 6.61 11.54
CA ARG A 172 15.44 6.20 11.45
C ARG A 172 15.63 4.96 10.58
N ASN A 173 14.73 3.99 10.70
CA ASN A 173 14.77 2.74 9.95
C ASN A 173 13.74 2.74 8.81
N LEU A 174 14.24 2.76 7.56
CA LEU A 174 13.42 2.79 6.35
C LEU A 174 12.55 1.53 6.17
N ASP A 175 12.86 0.43 6.85
CA ASP A 175 12.08 -0.81 6.74
C ASP A 175 10.69 -0.69 7.41
N PHE A 176 10.55 0.17 8.44
CA PHE A 176 9.23 0.48 9.00
C PHE A 176 8.37 1.23 7.99
N LEU A 177 8.94 2.26 7.35
CA LEU A 177 8.26 3.03 6.32
C LEU A 177 7.91 2.16 5.10
N MET A 178 8.79 1.22 4.74
CA MET A 178 8.50 0.22 3.71
C MET A 178 7.26 -0.60 4.07
N GLY A 179 7.13 -1.07 5.31
CA GLY A 179 5.96 -1.81 5.77
C GLY A 179 4.67 -0.98 5.71
N GLU A 180 4.73 0.29 6.11
CA GLU A 180 3.59 1.21 6.03
C GLU A 180 3.14 1.48 4.60
N VAL A 181 4.09 1.73 3.69
CA VAL A 181 3.79 1.96 2.27
C VAL A 181 3.30 0.68 1.59
N TYR A 182 3.84 -0.48 1.96
CA TYR A 182 3.34 -1.77 1.48
C TYR A 182 1.87 -1.97 1.87
N ALA A 183 1.52 -1.71 3.13
CA ALA A 183 0.13 -1.81 3.61
C ALA A 183 -0.79 -0.81 2.89
N LEU A 184 -0.36 0.45 2.77
CA LEU A 184 -1.06 1.51 2.03
C LEU A 184 -1.41 1.09 0.60
N VAL A 185 -0.40 0.66 -0.16
CA VAL A 185 -0.57 0.28 -1.58
C VAL A 185 -1.41 -0.98 -1.72
N THR A 186 -1.24 -1.95 -0.82
CA THR A 186 -2.06 -3.17 -0.80
C THR A 186 -3.54 -2.84 -0.57
N THR A 187 -3.84 -1.97 0.41
CA THR A 187 -5.21 -1.51 0.66
C THR A 187 -5.76 -0.75 -0.55
N ALA A 188 -4.99 0.17 -1.13
CA ALA A 188 -5.41 0.88 -2.33
C ALA A 188 -5.75 -0.10 -3.46
N LYS A 189 -4.88 -1.09 -3.73
CA LYS A 189 -5.10 -2.11 -4.77
C LYS A 189 -6.38 -2.92 -4.52
N SER A 190 -6.67 -3.27 -3.27
CA SER A 190 -7.92 -3.98 -2.93
C SER A 190 -9.17 -3.13 -3.12
N LYS A 191 -9.08 -1.81 -2.90
CA LYS A 191 -10.21 -0.89 -3.04
C LYS A 191 -10.52 -0.50 -4.48
N CYS A 192 -9.52 -0.55 -5.36
CA CYS A 192 -9.69 -0.20 -6.76
C CYS A 192 -9.04 -1.27 -7.67
N PRO A 193 -9.61 -2.49 -7.73
CA PRO A 193 -8.98 -3.64 -8.40
C PRO A 193 -8.83 -3.46 -9.93
N ASN A 194 -9.67 -2.63 -10.54
CA ASN A 194 -9.63 -2.32 -11.98
C ASN A 194 -8.85 -1.03 -12.29
N CYS A 195 -8.33 -0.35 -11.28
CA CYS A 195 -7.55 0.87 -11.43
C CYS A 195 -6.08 0.53 -11.69
N ARG A 196 -5.41 1.34 -12.51
CA ARG A 196 -3.96 1.27 -12.63
C ARG A 196 -3.32 2.03 -11.47
N LEU A 197 -2.60 1.32 -10.61
CA LEU A 197 -1.88 1.93 -9.50
C LEU A 197 -0.46 2.33 -9.88
N VAL A 198 -0.07 3.52 -9.43
CA VAL A 198 1.27 4.09 -9.60
C VAL A 198 1.78 4.55 -8.23
N LEU A 199 2.94 4.06 -7.84
CA LEU A 199 3.68 4.55 -6.67
C LEU A 199 4.76 5.52 -7.14
N SER A 200 4.62 6.78 -6.75
CA SER A 200 5.60 7.84 -7.02
C SER A 200 6.67 7.87 -5.93
N GLY A 201 7.94 7.84 -6.35
CA GLY A 201 9.09 7.98 -5.46
C GLY A 201 9.12 9.33 -4.75
N VAL A 202 9.86 9.39 -3.64
CA VAL A 202 10.05 10.63 -2.88
C VAL A 202 11.03 11.54 -3.62
N LEU A 203 10.69 12.83 -3.70
CA LEU A 203 11.56 13.83 -4.30
C LEU A 203 12.83 14.10 -3.48
N ARG A 204 13.86 14.55 -4.19
CA ARG A 204 15.06 15.15 -3.59
C ARG A 204 14.68 16.29 -2.66
N ARG A 205 15.48 16.46 -1.61
CA ARG A 205 15.37 17.57 -0.66
C ARG A 205 16.73 17.90 -0.07
N ARG A 206 16.93 19.17 0.27
CA ARG A 206 18.23 19.69 0.72
C ARG A 206 18.64 19.19 2.10
N ASP A 207 17.69 18.90 2.97
CA ASP A 207 17.90 18.53 4.37
C ASP A 207 18.09 17.02 4.61
N VAL A 208 18.01 16.19 3.56
CA VAL A 208 18.20 14.74 3.63
C VAL A 208 19.21 14.28 2.59
N SER A 209 20.10 13.36 2.96
CA SER A 209 21.13 12.87 2.04
C SER A 209 20.53 12.11 0.85
N TRP A 210 21.16 12.29 -0.31
CA TRP A 210 20.73 11.65 -1.55
C TRP A 210 20.73 10.12 -1.45
N ARG A 211 21.69 9.55 -0.73
CA ARG A 211 21.75 8.11 -0.43
C ARG A 211 20.52 7.61 0.33
N ARG A 212 19.99 8.41 1.25
CA ARG A 212 18.81 8.03 2.04
C ARG A 212 17.54 8.09 1.20
N ILE A 213 17.41 9.10 0.35
CA ILE A 213 16.29 9.21 -0.60
C ILE A 213 16.34 8.06 -1.60
N GLY A 214 17.51 7.79 -2.20
CA GLY A 214 17.71 6.66 -3.11
C GLY A 214 17.34 5.33 -2.44
N ALA A 215 17.86 5.05 -1.25
CA ALA A 215 17.54 3.81 -0.53
C ALA A 215 16.05 3.65 -0.16
N LEU A 216 15.30 4.75 -0.03
CA LEU A 216 13.84 4.69 0.14
C LEU A 216 13.14 4.42 -1.19
N ASN A 217 13.55 5.10 -2.27
CA ASN A 217 12.98 4.89 -3.58
C ASN A 217 13.25 3.46 -4.11
N ASP A 218 14.42 2.88 -3.84
CA ASP A 218 14.71 1.47 -4.14
C ASP A 218 13.72 0.51 -3.44
N ARG A 219 13.32 0.83 -2.21
CA ARG A 219 12.30 0.07 -1.46
C ARG A 219 10.92 0.26 -2.08
N PHE A 220 10.57 1.47 -2.53
CA PHE A 220 9.29 1.72 -3.20
C PHE A 220 9.22 0.98 -4.54
N GLU A 221 10.30 0.98 -5.30
CA GLU A 221 10.41 0.19 -6.53
C GLU A 221 10.27 -1.31 -6.24
N TRP A 222 10.90 -1.80 -5.17
CA TRP A 222 10.72 -3.19 -4.74
C TRP A 222 9.25 -3.50 -4.38
N ILE A 223 8.57 -2.63 -3.62
CA ILE A 223 7.14 -2.78 -3.29
C ILE A 223 6.30 -2.84 -4.57
N ALA A 224 6.55 -1.91 -5.50
CA ALA A 224 5.80 -1.83 -6.74
C ALA A 224 5.95 -3.10 -7.59
N ASN A 225 7.18 -3.60 -7.71
CA ASN A 225 7.49 -4.86 -8.40
C ASN A 225 6.81 -6.06 -7.72
N ALA A 226 6.87 -6.14 -6.39
CA ALA A 226 6.25 -7.23 -5.62
C ALA A 226 4.72 -7.24 -5.75
N LEU A 227 4.09 -6.06 -5.85
CA LEU A 227 2.65 -5.92 -5.98
C LEU A 227 2.17 -5.83 -7.43
N GLY A 228 3.06 -5.87 -8.42
CA GLY A 228 2.72 -5.75 -9.84
C GLY A 228 2.04 -4.41 -10.18
N ILE A 229 2.50 -3.32 -9.57
CA ILE A 229 2.05 -1.95 -9.88
C ILE A 229 3.19 -1.15 -10.51
N THR A 230 2.91 0.06 -11.02
CA THR A 230 3.95 0.89 -11.64
C THR A 230 4.69 1.70 -10.58
N PHE A 231 6.03 1.70 -10.62
CA PHE A 231 6.84 2.68 -9.91
C PHE A 231 7.30 3.79 -10.85
N VAL A 232 7.33 5.03 -10.36
CA VAL A 232 7.89 6.18 -11.09
C VAL A 232 8.81 6.94 -10.15
N ASP A 233 10.05 7.14 -10.56
CA ASP A 233 10.97 8.06 -9.88
C ASP A 233 10.84 9.48 -10.47
N PRO A 234 10.20 10.43 -9.76
CA PRO A 234 10.05 11.79 -10.25
C PRO A 234 11.39 12.55 -10.31
N ASN A 235 12.45 12.04 -9.67
CA ASN A 235 13.77 12.68 -9.66
C ASN A 235 14.53 12.58 -10.99
N ILE A 236 13.99 11.86 -11.97
CA ILE A 236 14.48 11.85 -13.36
C ILE A 236 14.02 13.12 -14.11
N TRP A 237 12.91 13.73 -13.65
CA TRP A 237 12.24 14.85 -14.33
C TRP A 237 12.37 16.18 -13.60
N ILE A 238 12.69 16.13 -12.30
CA ILE A 238 12.80 17.30 -11.43
C ILE A 238 14.27 17.62 -11.15
N GLU A 239 14.66 18.87 -11.39
CA GLU A 239 16.01 19.39 -11.20
C GLU A 239 16.11 20.28 -9.94
N GLU A 240 17.32 20.64 -9.51
CA GLU A 240 17.50 21.48 -8.32
C GLU A 240 16.83 22.87 -8.47
N ARG A 241 16.83 23.42 -9.68
CA ARG A 241 16.16 24.70 -9.99
C ARG A 241 14.63 24.65 -9.90
N ASP A 242 14.04 23.46 -9.81
CA ASP A 242 12.59 23.26 -9.73
C ASP A 242 12.07 23.34 -8.29
N PHE A 243 12.98 23.44 -7.30
CA PHE A 243 12.64 23.63 -5.90
C PHE A 243 12.52 25.10 -5.51
N GLY A 244 11.72 25.36 -4.49
CA GLY A 244 11.66 26.64 -3.80
C GLY A 244 12.90 26.90 -2.94
N ARG A 245 12.92 28.04 -2.26
CA ARG A 245 14.05 28.45 -1.42
C ARG A 245 14.34 27.48 -0.28
N ASP A 246 13.31 26.82 0.24
CA ASP A 246 13.42 25.84 1.31
C ASP A 246 14.11 24.54 0.87
N GLY A 247 14.24 24.28 -0.43
CA GLY A 247 14.84 23.06 -0.96
C GLY A 247 14.04 21.80 -0.62
N ILE A 248 12.74 21.94 -0.33
CA ILE A 248 11.82 20.84 0.00
C ILE A 248 10.61 20.91 -0.92
N HIS A 249 9.95 22.07 -1.02
CA HIS A 249 8.76 22.24 -1.85
C HIS A 249 9.15 22.68 -3.27
N LEU A 250 8.30 22.34 -4.23
CA LEU A 250 8.49 22.74 -5.63
C LEU A 250 8.08 24.20 -5.84
N ASN A 251 8.79 24.89 -6.73
CA ASN A 251 8.37 26.20 -7.24
C ASN A 251 7.35 26.04 -8.38
N GLY A 252 7.03 27.13 -9.10
CA GLY A 252 6.08 27.06 -10.23
C GLY A 252 6.52 26.12 -11.35
N SER A 253 7.79 26.19 -11.77
CA SER A 253 8.38 25.30 -12.79
C SER A 253 8.31 23.84 -12.35
N GLY A 254 8.74 23.55 -11.12
CA GLY A 254 8.73 22.20 -10.60
C GLY A 254 7.35 21.58 -10.51
N ARG A 255 6.34 22.35 -10.09
CA ARG A 255 4.95 21.89 -10.05
C ARG A 255 4.44 21.54 -11.44
N SER A 256 4.68 22.39 -12.44
CA SER A 256 4.27 22.13 -13.83
C SER A 256 4.95 20.88 -14.40
N ARG A 257 6.24 20.67 -14.12
CA ARG A 257 6.95 19.44 -14.53
C ARG A 257 6.41 18.18 -13.86
N LEU A 258 6.12 18.24 -12.56
CA LEU A 258 5.54 17.10 -11.83
C LEU A 258 4.12 16.81 -12.33
N GLU A 259 3.34 17.84 -12.65
CA GLU A 259 2.02 17.72 -13.25
C GLU A 259 2.08 17.03 -14.62
N GLN A 260 2.99 17.44 -15.50
CA GLN A 260 3.20 16.79 -16.80
C GLN A 260 3.60 15.32 -16.65
N LEU A 261 4.48 15.00 -15.69
CA LEU A 261 4.85 13.62 -15.40
C LEU A 261 3.62 12.80 -14.99
N TYR A 262 2.76 13.32 -14.11
CA TYR A 262 1.57 12.62 -13.67
C TYR A 262 0.47 12.55 -14.71
N ALA A 263 0.29 13.57 -15.55
CA ALA A 263 -0.61 13.51 -16.70
C ALA A 263 -0.16 12.41 -17.68
N ARG A 264 1.13 12.37 -18.01
CA ARG A 264 1.73 11.36 -18.87
C ARG A 264 1.55 9.96 -18.31
N VAL A 265 1.98 9.77 -17.06
CA VAL A 265 1.85 8.48 -16.39
C VAL A 265 0.40 8.14 -16.16
N GLY A 266 -0.51 9.11 -16.04
CA GLY A 266 -1.96 8.95 -15.97
C GLY A 266 -2.63 8.58 -17.31
N GLY A 267 -1.90 8.63 -18.43
CA GLY A 267 -2.43 8.34 -19.77
C GLY A 267 -3.16 9.51 -20.43
N LEU A 268 -3.06 10.72 -19.86
CA LEU A 268 -3.81 11.89 -20.30
C LEU A 268 -3.23 12.57 -21.56
N ASP A 269 -1.97 12.27 -21.91
CA ASP A 269 -1.28 12.83 -23.08
C ASP A 269 -1.74 12.22 -24.42
N SER A 270 -2.61 11.21 -24.41
CA SER A 270 -3.03 10.46 -25.62
C SER A 270 -4.08 11.18 -26.48
N GLY A 271 -4.37 12.46 -26.20
CA GLY A 271 -5.37 13.29 -26.88
C GLY A 271 -4.81 14.30 -27.88
N GLY A 272 -3.62 14.04 -28.46
CA GLY A 272 -3.08 14.86 -29.54
C GLY A 272 -3.91 14.73 -30.81
N SER A 273 -4.90 15.61 -31.00
CA SER A 273 -5.45 15.91 -32.30
C SER A 273 -4.32 16.40 -33.21
N THR A 274 -3.92 15.57 -34.15
CA THR A 274 -3.11 15.93 -35.31
C THR A 274 -3.90 16.87 -36.20
N GLY A 275 -4.01 18.13 -35.79
CA GLY A 275 -4.41 19.23 -36.65
C GLY A 275 -3.23 19.66 -37.52
N LEU A 276 -2.91 18.85 -38.54
CA LEU A 276 -2.19 19.34 -39.70
C LEU A 276 -3.01 20.49 -40.29
N LYS A 277 -2.49 21.71 -40.21
CA LYS A 277 -2.99 22.82 -41.02
C LYS A 277 -2.36 22.67 -42.40
N GLU A 278 -3.20 22.36 -43.38
CA GLU A 278 -2.99 22.72 -44.79
C GLU A 278 -3.03 24.24 -44.96
#